data_AF-A0A8J6EUU7-F1
#
_entry.id   AF-A0A8J6EUU7-F1
#
_cell.length_a   1.000
_cell.length_b   1.000
_cell.length_c   1.000
_cell.angle_alpha   90.00
_cell.angle_beta   90.00
_cell.angle_gamma   90.00
#
_symmetry.space_group_name_H-M   'P 1'
#
loop_
_entity.id
_entity.type
_entity.pdbx_description
1 polymer ?
#
loop_
_entity_poly.entity_id
_entity_poly.type
_entity_poly.pdbx_seq_one_letter_code
_entity_poly.pdbx_strand_id
1 'polypeptide(L)'
;MAASMLRRTALGVLNASMKLQRPCSGSAASATSSYPGIIESHEEFRFVERLIPPTQVPKPPKHTGVTPSGWIPPKDTLPDLPYVVRRSRMHNVPVYTDITHGNRQMTVIRKIEGDIWALEAEVREFLTNLTGRTPATQVNEISHSIRIKGYFDKELQAWLAEKGF
;
A
#
# COMPACT_ATOMS: atom_id res chain seq x y z
N MET A 1 71.72 -53.03 16.29
CA MET A 1 73.02 -52.47 15.88
C MET A 1 72.98 -52.34 14.36
N ALA A 2 73.23 -51.25 13.66
CA ALA A 2 73.79 -49.94 13.96
C ALA A 2 73.19 -48.91 12.98
N ALA A 3 73.21 -47.63 13.38
CA ALA A 3 72.80 -46.50 12.57
C ALA A 3 73.92 -46.03 11.61
N SER A 4 73.55 -45.51 10.45
CA SER A 4 74.40 -44.61 9.64
C SER A 4 73.47 -43.71 8.81
N MET A 5 73.26 -42.47 9.25
CA MET A 5 73.95 -41.24 8.81
C MET A 5 73.32 -40.60 7.56
N LEU A 6 72.65 -39.46 7.83
CA LEU A 6 72.16 -38.48 6.86
C LEU A 6 73.28 -37.97 5.94
N ARG A 7 72.91 -37.59 4.72
CA ARG A 7 73.36 -36.32 4.11
C ARG A 7 72.38 -35.82 3.06
N ARG A 8 71.80 -34.65 3.35
CA ARG A 8 71.06 -33.81 2.40
C ARG A 8 72.02 -33.27 1.35
N THR A 9 71.60 -33.24 0.09
CA THR A 9 72.09 -32.27 -0.89
C THR A 9 70.90 -31.74 -1.69
N ALA A 10 70.79 -30.40 -1.71
CA ALA A 10 69.88 -29.63 -2.52
C ALA A 10 70.51 -29.37 -3.91
N LEU A 11 69.72 -28.75 -4.81
CA LEU A 11 70.03 -28.17 -6.14
C LEU A 11 69.24 -28.91 -7.22
N GLY A 12 68.46 -28.27 -8.09
CA GLY A 12 68.15 -26.87 -8.29
C GLY A 12 67.08 -26.84 -9.39
N VAL A 13 66.06 -26.00 -9.23
CA VAL A 13 65.00 -25.86 -10.24
C VAL A 13 65.63 -25.20 -11.47
N LEU A 14 65.76 -25.96 -12.56
CA LEU A 14 66.14 -25.41 -13.86
C LEU A 14 64.95 -24.58 -14.37
N ASN A 15 65.06 -23.26 -14.23
CA ASN A 15 64.20 -22.31 -14.92
C ASN A 15 64.46 -22.41 -16.44
N ALA A 16 63.67 -23.23 -17.13
CA ALA A 16 63.54 -23.15 -18.57
C ALA A 16 62.90 -21.79 -18.91
N SER A 17 63.74 -20.83 -19.31
CA SER A 17 63.28 -19.57 -19.88
C SER A 17 62.69 -19.87 -21.27
N MET A 18 61.44 -20.31 -21.31
CA MET A 18 60.66 -20.24 -22.55
C MET A 18 60.42 -18.76 -22.82
N LYS A 19 61.23 -18.18 -23.70
CA LYS A 19 60.86 -16.96 -24.42
C LYS A 19 59.61 -17.29 -25.23
N LEU A 20 58.44 -17.14 -24.63
CA LEU A 20 57.20 -17.01 -25.38
C LEU A 20 57.35 -15.67 -26.12
N GLN A 21 57.80 -15.74 -27.37
CA GLN A 21 57.63 -14.64 -28.31
C GLN A 21 56.14 -14.33 -28.29
N ARG A 22 55.76 -13.21 -27.65
CA ARG A 22 54.45 -12.60 -27.91
C ARG A 22 54.51 -12.09 -29.34
N PRO A 23 53.74 -12.65 -30.29
CA PRO A 23 53.44 -11.90 -31.48
C PRO A 23 52.42 -10.83 -31.05
N CYS A 24 52.93 -9.70 -30.56
CA CYS A 24 52.17 -8.46 -30.60
C CYS A 24 52.12 -8.04 -32.08
N SER A 25 51.19 -8.61 -32.84
CA SER A 25 50.76 -8.08 -34.14
C SER A 25 49.44 -8.70 -34.56
N GLY A 26 48.45 -8.64 -33.67
CA GLY A 26 47.07 -8.43 -34.10
C GLY A 26 46.77 -6.99 -33.74
N SER A 27 46.56 -6.13 -34.74
CA SER A 27 45.89 -4.85 -34.53
C SER A 27 44.73 -5.12 -33.57
N ALA A 28 44.68 -4.42 -32.44
CA ALA A 28 43.45 -4.38 -31.67
C ALA A 28 42.44 -3.80 -32.65
N ALA A 29 41.69 -4.67 -33.33
CA ALA A 29 40.50 -4.27 -34.02
C ALA A 29 39.65 -3.71 -32.89
N SER A 30 39.72 -2.40 -32.68
CA SER A 30 38.67 -1.69 -31.98
C SER A 30 37.46 -2.06 -32.80
N ALA A 31 36.68 -3.02 -32.32
CA ALA A 31 35.35 -3.23 -32.83
C ALA A 31 34.65 -1.90 -32.55
N THR A 32 34.75 -0.97 -33.51
CA THR A 32 33.97 0.26 -33.53
C THR A 32 32.56 -0.27 -33.64
N SER A 33 31.87 -0.37 -32.50
CA SER A 33 30.46 -0.72 -32.45
C SER A 33 29.73 0.36 -33.24
N SER A 34 29.56 0.12 -34.55
CA SER A 34 28.87 1.02 -35.45
C SER A 34 27.39 0.87 -35.15
N TYR A 35 26.93 1.58 -34.12
CA TYR A 35 25.51 1.67 -33.82
C TYR A 35 24.79 2.29 -35.02
N PRO A 36 23.62 1.75 -35.43
CA PRO A 36 22.81 2.40 -36.45
C PRO A 36 22.43 3.81 -36.00
N GLY A 37 22.22 4.72 -36.95
CA GLY A 37 21.75 6.08 -36.66
C GLY A 37 20.41 6.04 -35.92
N ILE A 38 20.26 6.89 -34.91
CA ILE A 38 19.04 7.01 -34.09
C ILE A 38 18.19 8.14 -34.65
N ILE A 39 16.90 7.88 -34.85
CA ILE A 39 15.90 8.91 -35.20
C ILE A 39 15.07 9.16 -33.96
N GLU A 40 15.07 10.39 -33.47
CA GLU A 40 14.28 10.79 -32.30
C GLU A 40 12.87 11.20 -32.73
N SER A 41 11.85 10.54 -32.20
CA SER A 41 10.44 10.86 -32.46
C SER A 41 9.73 11.25 -31.16
N HIS A 42 8.88 12.28 -31.23
CA HIS A 42 8.16 12.81 -30.07
C HIS A 42 6.69 12.40 -30.02
N GLU A 43 6.11 11.94 -31.12
CA GLU A 43 4.68 11.60 -31.21
C GLU A 43 4.33 10.37 -30.36
N GLU A 44 5.22 9.37 -30.36
CA GLU A 44 5.06 8.12 -29.61
C GLU A 44 5.29 8.32 -28.10
N PHE A 45 5.87 9.44 -27.67
CA PHE A 45 6.09 9.72 -26.26
C PHE A 45 4.77 9.82 -25.47
N ARG A 46 3.64 10.12 -26.14
CA ARG A 46 2.30 10.08 -25.53
C ARG A 46 1.95 8.72 -24.92
N PHE A 47 2.52 7.63 -25.42
CA PHE A 47 2.33 6.29 -24.83
C PHE A 47 3.12 6.14 -23.53
N VAL A 48 4.29 6.78 -23.43
CA VAL A 48 5.10 6.81 -22.20
C VAL A 48 4.40 7.65 -21.13
N GLU A 49 3.81 8.78 -21.49
CA GLU A 49 3.06 9.65 -20.56
C GLU A 49 1.92 8.90 -19.85
N ARG A 50 1.22 7.99 -20.55
CA ARG A 50 0.13 7.18 -19.96
C ARG A 50 0.62 6.15 -18.93
N LEU A 51 1.90 5.79 -18.98
CA LEU A 51 2.50 4.83 -18.04
C LEU A 51 2.93 5.49 -16.73
N ILE A 52 3.00 6.82 -16.69
CA ILE A 52 3.39 7.57 -15.49
C ILE A 52 2.20 7.56 -14.51
N PRO A 53 2.35 6.97 -13.31
CA PRO A 53 1.26 6.91 -12.36
C PRO A 53 0.98 8.29 -11.73
N PRO A 54 -0.30 8.66 -11.50
CA PRO A 54 -0.62 9.89 -10.82
C PRO A 54 -0.27 9.81 -9.33
N THR A 55 0.30 10.87 -8.78
CA THR A 55 0.65 10.95 -7.35
C THR A 55 -0.59 11.17 -6.46
N GLN A 56 -1.56 11.93 -6.96
CA GLN A 56 -2.78 12.27 -6.22
C GLN A 56 -3.94 11.36 -6.62
N VAL A 57 -4.80 11.03 -5.65
CA VAL A 57 -6.02 10.25 -5.91
C VAL A 57 -7.00 11.13 -6.69
N PRO A 58 -7.54 10.66 -7.82
CA PRO A 58 -8.49 11.44 -8.60
C PRO A 58 -9.76 11.70 -7.79
N LYS A 59 -10.40 12.84 -8.07
CA LYS A 59 -11.75 13.12 -7.56
C LYS A 59 -12.74 12.21 -8.29
N PRO A 60 -13.75 11.68 -7.57
CA PRO A 60 -14.72 10.79 -8.19
C PRO A 60 -15.53 11.57 -9.24
N PRO A 61 -15.91 10.93 -10.36
CA PRO A 61 -16.83 11.50 -11.32
C PRO A 61 -18.18 11.83 -10.65
N LYS A 62 -18.83 12.90 -11.12
CA LYS A 62 -20.15 13.31 -10.62
C LYS A 62 -21.21 12.35 -11.16
N HIS A 63 -21.88 11.65 -10.25
CA HIS A 63 -23.00 10.77 -10.58
C HIS A 63 -24.21 11.13 -9.72
N THR A 64 -25.40 11.07 -10.33
CA THR A 64 -26.67 11.22 -9.62
C THR A 64 -27.11 9.84 -9.13
N GLY A 65 -26.95 9.56 -7.84
CA GLY A 65 -27.42 8.33 -7.20
C GLY A 65 -26.34 7.26 -6.99
N VAL A 66 -26.80 6.02 -6.78
CA VAL A 66 -25.94 4.86 -6.50
C VAL A 66 -25.26 4.40 -7.79
N THR A 67 -23.94 4.24 -7.75
CA THR A 67 -23.17 3.68 -8.87
C THR A 67 -23.29 2.15 -8.93
N PRO A 68 -22.97 1.48 -10.06
CA PRO A 68 -23.05 0.02 -10.16
C PRO A 68 -22.21 -0.75 -9.12
N SER A 69 -21.15 -0.12 -8.59
CA SER A 69 -20.33 -0.68 -7.51
C SER A 69 -20.95 -0.54 -6.12
N GLY A 70 -22.11 0.12 -6.00
CA GLY A 70 -22.74 0.46 -4.73
C GLY A 70 -22.15 1.71 -4.06
N TRP A 71 -21.22 2.43 -4.71
CA TRP A 71 -20.68 3.67 -4.14
C TRP A 71 -21.71 4.81 -4.22
N ILE A 72 -21.87 5.52 -3.12
CA ILE A 72 -22.79 6.64 -2.93
C ILE A 72 -21.97 7.90 -2.57
N PRO A 73 -22.09 8.99 -3.35
CA PRO A 73 -21.44 10.25 -3.03
C PRO A 73 -22.03 10.87 -1.73
N PRO A 74 -21.22 11.59 -0.94
CA PRO A 74 -21.75 12.37 0.18
C PRO A 74 -22.69 13.47 -0.33
N LYS A 75 -23.60 13.96 0.52
CA LYS A 75 -24.47 15.09 0.17
C LYS A 75 -23.63 16.37 0.06
N ASP A 76 -24.00 17.25 -0.89
CA ASP A 76 -23.26 18.49 -1.15
C ASP A 76 -23.32 19.46 0.04
N THR A 77 -24.44 19.47 0.77
CA THR A 77 -24.63 20.27 1.97
C THR A 77 -24.30 19.47 3.22
N LEU A 78 -23.57 20.09 4.14
CA LEU A 78 -23.33 19.50 5.45
C LEU A 78 -24.67 19.42 6.22
N PRO A 79 -25.00 18.27 6.81
CA PRO A 79 -26.18 18.16 7.65
C PRO A 79 -25.99 19.01 8.91
N ASP A 80 -27.09 19.59 9.40
CA ASP A 80 -27.14 20.35 10.66
C ASP A 80 -27.13 19.38 11.85
N LEU A 81 -26.01 18.66 12.01
CA LEU A 81 -25.78 17.67 13.05
C LEU A 81 -24.56 18.09 13.87
N PRO A 82 -24.52 17.75 15.18
CA PRO A 82 -23.41 18.13 16.05
C PRO A 82 -22.12 17.35 15.74
N TYR A 83 -22.17 16.36 14.86
CA TYR A 83 -21.02 15.58 14.39
C TYR A 83 -21.05 15.37 12.87
N VAL A 84 -19.88 15.09 12.32
CA VAL A 84 -19.67 14.79 10.91
C VAL A 84 -18.70 13.62 10.78
N VAL A 85 -19.00 12.66 9.90
CA VAL A 85 -18.06 11.58 9.57
C VAL A 85 -17.44 11.85 8.20
N ARG A 86 -16.12 11.99 8.14
CA ARG A 86 -15.43 12.30 6.87
C ARG A 86 -15.10 11.05 6.07
N ARG A 87 -15.27 11.12 4.75
CA ARG A 87 -14.84 10.06 3.84
C ARG A 87 -13.33 9.78 3.92
N SER A 88 -12.97 8.55 3.59
CA SER A 88 -11.58 8.12 3.45
C SER A 88 -10.88 8.79 2.26
N ARG A 89 -9.56 8.63 2.14
CA ARG A 89 -8.80 9.11 0.97
C ARG A 89 -9.34 8.55 -0.35
N MET A 90 -9.93 7.35 -0.31
CA MET A 90 -10.54 6.66 -1.44
C MET A 90 -12.05 6.91 -1.55
N HIS A 91 -12.56 7.98 -0.93
CA HIS A 91 -13.96 8.41 -0.98
C HIS A 91 -14.99 7.43 -0.39
N ASN A 92 -14.54 6.43 0.37
CA ASN A 92 -15.39 5.45 1.06
C ASN A 92 -15.72 5.85 2.50
N VAL A 93 -16.83 5.34 3.04
CA VAL A 93 -17.24 5.52 4.44
C VAL A 93 -16.22 4.82 5.38
N PRO A 94 -15.70 5.49 6.43
CA PRO A 94 -14.61 4.98 7.26
C PRO A 94 -15.09 3.99 8.35
N VAL A 95 -15.80 2.93 7.95
CA VAL A 95 -16.26 1.84 8.82
C VAL A 95 -15.49 0.57 8.48
N TYR A 96 -14.82 0.00 9.47
CA TYR A 96 -13.93 -1.15 9.30
C TYR A 96 -14.24 -2.25 10.30
N THR A 97 -14.07 -3.50 9.89
CA THR A 97 -14.04 -4.63 10.82
C THR A 97 -12.65 -4.81 11.40
N ASP A 98 -12.58 -5.21 12.66
CA ASP A 98 -11.36 -5.52 13.38
C ASP A 98 -11.56 -6.86 14.10
N ILE A 99 -10.56 -7.72 14.03
CA ILE A 99 -10.57 -9.04 14.66
C ILE A 99 -9.33 -9.14 15.53
N THR A 100 -9.53 -9.18 16.84
CA THR A 100 -8.44 -9.40 17.80
C THR A 100 -8.50 -10.81 18.36
N HIS A 101 -7.35 -11.43 18.66
CA HIS A 101 -7.25 -12.77 19.26
C HIS A 101 -8.03 -13.88 18.53
N GLY A 102 -8.34 -13.69 17.23
CA GLY A 102 -9.09 -14.62 16.39
C GLY A 102 -10.61 -14.66 16.62
N ASN A 103 -11.08 -14.37 17.85
CA ASN A 103 -12.50 -14.47 18.21
C ASN A 103 -13.18 -13.14 18.56
N ARG A 104 -12.41 -12.08 18.85
CA ARG A 104 -12.95 -10.79 19.25
C ARG A 104 -13.26 -9.97 18.00
N GLN A 105 -14.52 -10.05 17.59
CA GLN A 105 -15.05 -9.31 16.45
C GLN A 105 -15.47 -7.90 16.88
N MET A 106 -14.98 -6.91 16.17
CA MET A 106 -15.26 -5.50 16.43
C MET A 106 -15.52 -4.75 15.13
N THR A 107 -16.29 -3.69 15.21
CA THR A 107 -16.47 -2.71 14.13
C THR A 107 -15.98 -1.35 14.62
N VAL A 108 -15.22 -0.65 13.79
CA VAL A 108 -14.58 0.62 14.12
C VAL A 108 -15.03 1.69 13.14
N ILE A 109 -15.64 2.75 13.67
CA ILE A 109 -15.94 3.98 12.94
C ILE A 109 -14.78 4.95 13.21
N ARG A 110 -14.22 5.55 12.15
CA ARG A 110 -13.10 6.50 12.24
C ARG A 110 -13.46 7.85 11.62
N LYS A 111 -12.57 8.84 11.82
CA LYS A 111 -12.68 10.18 11.20
C LYS A 111 -13.98 10.90 11.58
N ILE A 112 -14.36 10.78 12.84
CA ILE A 112 -15.51 11.49 13.40
C ILE A 112 -15.02 12.88 13.83
N GLU A 113 -15.77 13.92 13.46
CA GLU A 113 -15.53 15.30 13.88
C GLU A 113 -16.78 15.81 14.61
N GLY A 114 -16.62 16.75 15.54
CA GLY A 114 -17.71 17.26 16.37
C GLY A 114 -17.99 16.39 17.61
N ASP A 115 -19.25 16.36 18.04
CA ASP A 115 -19.68 15.65 19.25
C ASP A 115 -19.77 14.13 19.02
N ILE A 116 -18.73 13.42 19.48
CA ILE A 116 -18.61 11.98 19.32
C ILE A 116 -19.64 11.23 20.21
N TRP A 117 -20.04 11.81 21.34
CA TRP A 117 -21.00 11.19 22.25
C TRP A 117 -22.41 11.20 21.66
N ALA A 118 -22.78 12.26 20.94
CA ALA A 118 -24.04 12.30 20.18
C ALA A 118 -24.09 11.20 19.10
N LEU A 119 -23.02 11.04 18.32
CA LEU A 119 -22.94 9.95 17.32
C LEU A 119 -23.03 8.58 17.99
N GLU A 120 -22.34 8.39 19.10
CA GLU A 120 -22.31 7.12 19.81
C GLU A 120 -23.67 6.74 20.40
N ALA A 121 -24.41 7.71 20.94
CA ALA A 121 -25.77 7.51 21.44
C ALA A 121 -26.71 7.05 20.32
N GLU A 122 -26.67 7.71 19.16
CA GLU A 122 -27.50 7.35 18.00
C GLU A 122 -27.12 6.00 17.41
N VAL A 123 -25.83 5.67 17.33
CA VAL A 123 -25.35 4.36 16.88
C VAL A 123 -25.83 3.26 17.83
N ARG A 124 -25.78 3.51 19.14
CA ARG A 124 -26.26 2.56 20.15
C ARG A 124 -27.76 2.31 19.98
N GLU A 125 -28.55 3.36 19.78
CA GLU A 125 -29.99 3.24 19.54
C GLU A 125 -30.29 2.45 18.27
N PHE A 126 -29.65 2.81 17.15
CA PHE A 126 -29.80 2.13 15.87
C PHE A 126 -29.51 0.62 15.97
N LEU A 127 -28.38 0.25 16.58
CA LEU A 127 -27.98 -1.15 16.73
C LEU A 127 -28.87 -1.91 17.74
N THR A 128 -29.40 -1.22 18.75
CA THR A 128 -30.35 -1.82 19.70
C THR A 128 -31.66 -2.15 19.01
N ASN A 129 -32.14 -1.30 18.11
CA ASN A 129 -33.34 -1.54 17.33
C ASN A 129 -33.15 -2.71 16.34
N LEU A 130 -31.95 -2.87 15.77
CA LEU A 130 -31.65 -3.98 14.85
C LEU A 130 -31.45 -5.32 15.56
N THR A 131 -30.69 -5.34 16.65
CA THR A 131 -30.26 -6.59 17.31
C THR A 131 -31.18 -6.98 18.48
N GLY A 132 -31.99 -6.04 18.98
CA GLY A 132 -32.77 -6.18 20.22
C GLY A 132 -31.92 -6.13 21.50
N ARG A 133 -30.62 -5.85 21.38
CA ARG A 133 -29.67 -5.74 22.50
C ARG A 133 -28.73 -4.57 22.28
N THR A 134 -28.44 -3.83 23.33
CA THR A 134 -27.47 -2.74 23.30
C THR A 134 -26.04 -3.29 23.16
N PRO A 135 -25.33 -3.01 22.06
CA PRO A 135 -23.96 -3.46 21.90
C PRO A 135 -23.02 -2.70 22.85
N ALA A 136 -21.92 -3.37 23.25
CA ALA A 136 -20.88 -2.71 24.01
C ALA A 136 -20.05 -1.81 23.07
N THR A 137 -19.99 -0.53 23.41
CA THR A 137 -19.30 0.52 22.65
C THR A 137 -18.15 1.10 23.47
N GLN A 138 -17.11 1.57 22.79
CA GLN A 138 -15.97 2.26 23.37
C GLN A 138 -15.68 3.50 22.53
N VAL A 139 -15.76 4.67 23.17
CA VAL A 139 -15.42 5.95 22.55
C VAL A 139 -13.95 6.26 22.80
N ASN A 140 -13.26 6.74 21.76
CA ASN A 140 -11.96 7.37 21.90
C ASN A 140 -12.00 8.74 21.23
N GLU A 141 -12.03 9.76 22.06
CA GLU A 141 -12.06 11.16 21.63
C GLU A 141 -10.77 11.57 20.93
N ILE A 142 -9.62 11.21 21.48
CA ILE A 142 -8.30 11.62 20.95
C ILE A 142 -8.06 11.04 19.55
N SER A 143 -8.44 9.78 19.32
CA SER A 143 -8.30 9.16 18.00
C SER A 143 -9.53 9.34 17.10
N HIS A 144 -10.56 10.06 17.58
CA HIS A 144 -11.78 10.35 16.83
C HIS A 144 -12.43 9.06 16.27
N SER A 145 -12.59 8.06 17.13
CA SER A 145 -13.06 6.73 16.73
C SER A 145 -13.98 6.08 17.75
N ILE A 146 -15.00 5.38 17.25
CA ILE A 146 -15.90 4.54 18.06
C ILE A 146 -15.63 3.08 17.73
N ARG A 147 -15.44 2.27 18.76
CA ARG A 147 -15.29 0.81 18.68
C ARG A 147 -16.57 0.15 19.18
N ILE A 148 -17.07 -0.80 18.43
CA ILE A 148 -18.34 -1.49 18.69
C ILE A 148 -18.06 -2.99 18.70
N LYS A 149 -18.60 -3.71 19.67
CA LYS A 149 -18.46 -5.17 19.74
C LYS A 149 -19.44 -5.85 18.76
N GLY A 150 -18.93 -6.66 17.84
CA GLY A 150 -19.70 -7.34 16.79
C GLY A 150 -19.38 -6.84 15.38
N TYR A 151 -19.93 -7.53 14.37
CA TYR A 151 -19.86 -7.11 12.97
C TYR A 151 -21.14 -6.39 12.58
N PHE A 152 -21.01 -5.09 12.32
CA PHE A 152 -22.11 -4.22 11.88
C PHE A 152 -21.63 -3.32 10.73
N ASP A 153 -20.68 -3.81 9.93
CA ASP A 153 -19.99 -3.04 8.90
C ASP A 153 -20.95 -2.53 7.82
N LYS A 154 -21.74 -3.43 7.22
CA LYS A 154 -22.67 -3.09 6.14
C LYS A 154 -23.80 -2.19 6.60
N GLU A 155 -24.35 -2.49 7.79
CA GLU A 155 -25.46 -1.76 8.39
C GLU A 155 -25.04 -0.31 8.72
N LEU A 156 -23.87 -0.14 9.34
CA LEU A 156 -23.34 1.19 9.67
C LEU A 156 -22.90 1.95 8.42
N GLN A 157 -22.34 1.28 7.41
CA GLN A 157 -22.02 1.92 6.13
C GLN A 157 -23.27 2.45 5.42
N ALA A 158 -24.33 1.67 5.36
CA ALA A 158 -25.61 2.08 4.77
C ALA A 158 -26.23 3.24 5.55
N TRP A 159 -26.30 3.13 6.88
CA TRP A 159 -26.88 4.15 7.74
C TRP A 159 -26.14 5.49 7.66
N LEU A 160 -24.79 5.47 7.65
CA LEU A 160 -24.00 6.70 7.48
C LEU A 160 -24.18 7.31 6.08
N ALA A 161 -24.31 6.46 5.05
CA ALA A 161 -24.56 6.93 3.68
C ALA A 161 -25.96 7.55 3.53
N GLU A 162 -26.99 7.02 4.20
CA GLU A 162 -28.35 7.57 4.22
C GLU A 162 -28.39 8.96 4.88
N LYS A 163 -27.66 9.14 5.99
CA LYS A 163 -27.46 10.45 6.60
C LYS A 163 -26.80 11.44 5.66
N GLY A 164 -25.93 10.96 4.77
CA GLY A 164 -25.30 11.74 3.71
C GLY A 164 -23.84 12.09 3.99
N PHE A 165 -23.20 11.35 4.91
CA PHE A 165 -21.77 11.47 5.22
C PHE A 165 -20.90 10.73 4.23
#